data_AF-A0A2Z4IZR6-F1
#
_entry.id   AF-A0A2Z4IZR6-F1
#
_cell.length_a   1.000
_cell.length_b   1.000
_cell.length_c   1.000
_cell.angle_alpha   90.00
_cell.angle_beta   90.00
_cell.angle_gamma   90.00
#
_symmetry.space_group_name_H-M   'P 1'
#
loop_
_entity.id
_entity.type
_entity.pdbx_description
1 polymer ?
#
loop_
_entity_poly.entity_id
_entity_poly.type
_entity_poly.pdbx_seq_one_letter_code
_entity_poly.pdbx_strand_id
1 'polypeptide(L)'
;MTDRWALAPAEDGGVELAPLGPDGLPAGPVLREPDLVAAVRARPDVTRWVWRSTAEAYPPLLAAGVRVERCYDVEDAETLLLGHEGRYGEPRSAAAALARLRGGPVPPDPPQRAAEPGAQSPLFEPQSVRLPLGELLAVYAEQQRRHERTAHPDRMRLLTAAESAGMLVAAEMNRSGVPWSAQVHREVLHELLGERYAGGGEPRRLAELADEVSAAFGRRVRPDLPADVIKAFAQAGIKVASTRRWEIESVDHPAVKPLVEYKKLYRVWVAHGWSWLQDWVRDGRFRPEFLAGGTVTGRWVTNGGGGLQIPKIIRRAVVADPGWRLVVADADQMEPRVLAAISRDPGLMEVAGRETDLYQSVSDRAFSGDRAQAKLAVLGAIYGQTSGDGLKNLAALRRRFPKAVAYVDDAARAGEEGRLVRTWLGRTCPPAAGTADAADEAGIPQDDPAETGTGGQEWVPGYASTNARARGRFARNFVVQGSAADWTLLLLAALRRTCADLAAELVFFQHDEVIVHCPLEEAETVVAAIREAAELAARLTFGETPVRFPFTTAVVECYADAK
;
A
#
# COMPACT_ATOMS: atom_id res chain seq x y z
N MET A 1 17.36 17.54 -28.51
CA MET A 1 16.94 18.16 -27.24
C MET A 1 17.03 17.11 -26.16
N THR A 2 17.56 17.43 -24.99
CA THR A 2 17.65 16.50 -23.86
C THR A 2 16.26 16.24 -23.29
N ASP A 3 15.89 14.96 -23.17
CA ASP A 3 14.60 14.50 -22.64
C ASP A 3 14.49 14.61 -21.11
N ARG A 4 15.61 14.93 -20.44
CA ARG A 4 15.76 14.99 -18.98
C ARG A 4 16.32 16.32 -18.51
N TRP A 5 15.73 16.85 -17.43
CA TRP A 5 16.17 18.09 -16.79
C TRP A 5 16.15 17.93 -15.28
N ALA A 6 17.13 18.52 -14.60
CA ALA A 6 17.10 18.68 -13.15
C ALA A 6 16.63 20.09 -12.78
N LEU A 7 15.92 20.21 -11.66
CA LEU A 7 15.58 21.51 -11.08
C LEU A 7 15.76 21.54 -9.56
N ALA A 8 16.06 22.71 -9.03
CA ALA A 8 16.13 22.97 -7.59
C ALA A 8 15.64 24.40 -7.27
N PRO A 9 14.89 24.60 -6.16
CA PRO A 9 14.52 25.93 -5.71
C PRO A 9 15.75 26.77 -5.36
N ALA A 10 15.72 28.04 -5.72
CA ALA A 10 16.75 29.01 -5.39
C ALA A 10 16.40 29.82 -4.13
N GLU A 11 17.37 30.59 -3.60
CA GLU A 11 17.20 31.33 -2.35
C GLU A 11 16.14 32.44 -2.41
N ASP A 12 15.99 33.07 -3.57
CA ASP A 12 15.10 34.21 -3.84
C ASP A 12 13.67 33.81 -4.27
N GLY A 13 13.34 32.52 -4.22
CA GLY A 13 12.07 31.97 -4.70
C GLY A 13 12.05 31.57 -6.17
N GLY A 14 13.13 31.82 -6.92
CA GLY A 14 13.32 31.32 -8.28
C GLY A 14 13.64 29.82 -8.34
N VAL A 15 13.85 29.30 -9.54
CA VAL A 15 14.29 27.92 -9.77
C VAL A 15 15.51 27.90 -10.68
N GLU A 16 16.50 27.11 -10.28
CA GLU A 16 17.64 26.76 -11.14
C GLU A 16 17.39 25.42 -11.79
N LEU A 17 17.76 25.30 -13.06
CA LEU A 17 17.59 24.06 -13.81
C LEU A 17 18.68 23.84 -14.85
N ALA A 18 18.98 22.58 -15.14
CA ALA A 18 19.97 22.21 -16.13
C ALA A 18 19.51 20.99 -16.93
N PRO A 19 19.78 20.95 -18.26
CA PRO A 19 19.57 19.75 -19.06
C PRO A 19 20.55 18.66 -18.61
N LEU A 20 20.10 17.40 -18.61
CA LEU A 20 20.90 16.25 -18.22
C LEU A 20 21.27 15.39 -19.43
N GLY A 21 22.49 14.88 -19.42
CA GLY A 21 22.96 13.86 -20.34
C GLY A 21 22.46 12.45 -19.95
N PRO A 22 22.69 11.44 -20.81
CA PRO A 22 22.35 10.05 -20.51
C PRO A 22 23.04 9.49 -19.26
N ASP A 23 24.23 10.01 -18.94
CA ASP A 23 25.06 9.70 -17.76
C ASP A 23 24.56 10.39 -16.47
N GLY A 24 23.53 11.23 -16.57
CA GLY A 24 22.97 11.99 -15.46
C GLY A 24 23.79 13.22 -15.08
N LEU A 25 24.82 13.58 -15.87
CA LEU A 25 25.59 14.80 -15.68
C LEU A 25 24.96 15.97 -16.44
N PRO A 26 25.25 17.24 -16.05
CA PRO A 26 24.78 18.40 -16.79
C PRO A 26 25.28 18.40 -18.24
N ALA A 27 24.35 18.49 -19.19
CA ALA A 27 24.62 18.54 -20.63
C ALA A 27 24.60 19.97 -21.20
N GLY A 28 24.46 20.98 -20.36
CA GLY A 28 24.33 22.37 -20.76
C GLY A 28 24.40 23.34 -19.58
N PRO A 29 24.26 24.65 -19.83
CA PRO A 29 24.36 25.66 -18.79
C PRO A 29 23.19 25.57 -17.80
N VAL A 30 23.44 26.02 -16.57
CA VAL A 30 22.38 26.28 -15.59
C VAL A 30 21.56 27.47 -16.07
N LEU A 31 20.25 27.28 -16.13
CA LEU A 31 19.26 28.30 -16.42
C LEU A 31 18.56 28.72 -15.13
N ARG A 32 17.93 29.89 -15.18
CA ARG A 32 17.14 30.46 -14.08
C ARG A 32 15.74 30.76 -14.58
N GLU A 33 14.75 30.41 -13.79
CA GLU A 33 13.33 30.69 -14.04
C GLU A 33 12.71 31.33 -12.79
N PRO A 34 11.64 32.13 -12.94
CA PRO A 34 11.04 32.86 -11.82
C PRO A 34 10.35 31.94 -10.82
N ASP A 35 9.84 30.79 -11.26
CA ASP A 35 9.21 29.79 -10.41
C ASP A 35 9.19 28.42 -11.10
N LEU A 36 8.73 27.41 -10.34
CA LEU A 36 8.65 26.02 -10.77
C LEU A 36 7.66 25.81 -11.93
N VAL A 37 6.53 26.52 -11.92
CA VAL A 37 5.48 26.42 -12.94
C VAL A 37 5.97 26.96 -14.27
N ALA A 38 6.63 28.13 -14.26
CA ALA A 38 7.25 28.73 -15.43
C ALA A 38 8.34 27.81 -16.02
N ALA A 39 9.19 27.25 -15.16
CA ALA A 39 10.26 26.35 -15.57
C ALA A 39 9.75 25.13 -16.35
N VAL A 40 8.68 24.50 -15.86
CA VAL A 40 8.08 23.31 -16.50
C VAL A 40 7.28 23.69 -17.76
N ARG A 41 6.45 24.74 -17.71
CA ARG A 41 5.66 25.18 -18.88
C ARG A 41 6.50 25.60 -20.08
N ALA A 42 7.65 26.22 -19.83
CA ALA A 42 8.56 26.63 -20.90
C ALA A 42 9.23 25.45 -21.63
N ARG A 43 9.07 24.21 -21.14
CA ARG A 43 9.79 23.02 -21.60
C ARG A 43 8.84 21.81 -21.78
N PRO A 44 7.86 21.90 -22.69
CA PRO A 44 6.88 20.84 -22.90
C PRO A 44 7.49 19.52 -23.42
N ASP A 45 8.65 19.58 -24.08
CA ASP A 45 9.33 18.40 -24.64
C ASP A 45 10.12 17.58 -23.59
N VAL A 46 10.14 18.02 -22.32
CA VAL A 46 10.85 17.32 -21.24
C VAL A 46 9.98 16.19 -20.70
N THR A 47 10.44 14.96 -20.91
CA THR A 47 9.71 13.76 -20.48
C THR A 47 10.03 13.34 -19.05
N ARG A 48 11.21 13.71 -18.51
CA ARG A 48 11.60 13.38 -17.14
C ARG A 48 12.24 14.55 -16.40
N TRP A 49 11.66 14.88 -15.25
CA TRP A 49 12.20 15.86 -14.32
C TRP A 49 12.94 15.19 -13.16
N VAL A 50 14.11 15.70 -12.79
CA VAL A 50 14.86 15.27 -11.60
C VAL A 50 14.76 16.38 -10.56
N TRP A 51 14.26 16.05 -9.38
CA TRP A 51 14.12 17.01 -8.29
C TRP A 51 14.36 16.33 -6.95
N ARG A 52 14.51 17.13 -5.90
CA ARG A 52 14.76 16.63 -4.54
C ARG A 52 13.63 15.72 -4.04
N SER A 53 12.40 16.20 -4.07
CA SER A 53 11.23 15.52 -3.52
C SER A 53 9.96 15.87 -4.31
N THR A 54 9.24 14.85 -4.74
CA THR A 54 7.98 14.94 -5.48
C THR A 54 6.86 15.47 -4.62
N ALA A 55 6.85 15.12 -3.33
CA ALA A 55 5.88 15.61 -2.36
C ALA A 55 5.93 17.14 -2.20
N GLU A 56 7.09 17.76 -2.46
CA GLU A 56 7.23 19.22 -2.44
C GLU A 56 7.10 19.85 -3.83
N ALA A 57 7.70 19.25 -4.86
CA ALA A 57 7.75 19.86 -6.19
C ALA A 57 6.42 19.75 -6.95
N TYR A 58 5.70 18.63 -6.82
CA TYR A 58 4.58 18.35 -7.73
C TYR A 58 3.23 18.98 -7.33
N PRO A 59 2.85 19.08 -6.03
CA PRO A 59 1.57 19.70 -5.67
C PRO A 59 1.39 21.15 -6.17
N PRO A 60 2.39 22.06 -6.11
CA PRO A 60 2.28 23.39 -6.70
C PRO A 60 2.08 23.37 -8.22
N LEU A 61 2.73 22.45 -8.93
CA LEU A 61 2.55 22.27 -10.38
C LEU A 61 1.11 21.82 -10.69
N LEU A 62 0.62 20.83 -9.95
CA LEU A 62 -0.75 20.35 -10.08
C LEU A 62 -1.78 21.46 -9.79
N ALA A 63 -1.57 22.27 -8.74
CA ALA A 63 -2.44 23.41 -8.43
C ALA A 63 -2.51 24.43 -9.59
N ALA A 64 -1.41 24.58 -10.35
CA ALA A 64 -1.35 25.40 -11.56
C ALA A 64 -1.82 24.69 -12.85
N GLY A 65 -2.36 23.47 -12.75
CA GLY A 65 -2.80 22.68 -13.90
C GLY A 65 -1.67 22.13 -14.78
N VAL A 66 -0.45 22.03 -14.24
CA VAL A 66 0.71 21.49 -14.95
C VAL A 66 0.96 20.06 -14.49
N ARG A 67 0.89 19.10 -15.42
CA ARG A 67 1.26 17.70 -15.18
C ARG A 67 2.64 17.42 -15.75
N VAL A 68 3.37 16.54 -15.07
CA VAL A 68 4.70 16.07 -15.48
C VAL A 68 4.60 14.62 -15.90
N GLU A 69 5.13 14.23 -17.06
CA GLU A 69 5.03 12.85 -17.52
C GLU A 69 5.75 11.88 -16.57
N ARG A 70 7.03 12.15 -16.27
CA ARG A 70 7.86 11.31 -15.40
C ARG A 70 8.72 12.18 -14.49
N CYS A 71 9.07 11.65 -13.33
CA CYS A 71 10.08 12.24 -12.48
C CYS A 71 11.15 11.23 -12.07
N TYR A 72 12.21 11.74 -11.45
CA TYR A 72 13.13 11.02 -10.61
C TYR A 72 13.17 11.78 -9.29
N ASP A 73 12.70 11.13 -8.24
CA ASP A 73 12.71 11.64 -6.89
C ASP A 73 14.00 11.20 -6.18
N VAL A 74 14.86 12.17 -5.85
CA VAL A 74 16.19 11.88 -5.28
C VAL A 74 16.10 11.27 -3.89
N GLU A 75 15.17 11.70 -3.04
CA GLU A 75 15.03 11.18 -1.68
C GLU A 75 14.39 9.80 -1.64
N ASP A 76 13.43 9.56 -2.55
CA ASP A 76 12.85 8.25 -2.77
C ASP A 76 13.90 7.24 -3.29
N ALA A 77 14.66 7.63 -4.31
CA ALA A 77 15.76 6.82 -4.84
C ALA A 77 16.82 6.48 -3.77
N GLU A 78 17.14 7.44 -2.90
CA GLU A 78 18.08 7.23 -1.79
C GLU A 78 17.59 6.15 -0.84
N THR A 79 16.29 6.12 -0.54
CA THR A 79 15.64 5.10 0.31
C THR A 79 15.92 3.69 -0.22
N LEU A 80 15.64 3.49 -1.52
CA LEU A 80 15.78 2.20 -2.18
C LEU A 80 17.25 1.76 -2.26
N LEU A 81 18.15 2.68 -2.59
CA LEU A 81 19.58 2.41 -2.70
C LEU A 81 20.22 2.10 -1.34
N LEU A 82 19.87 2.84 -0.28
CA LEU A 82 20.31 2.52 1.09
C LEU A 82 19.82 1.13 1.51
N GLY A 83 18.56 0.81 1.25
CA GLY A 83 18.03 -0.54 1.45
C GLY A 83 18.82 -1.59 0.67
N HIS A 84 19.14 -1.34 -0.60
CA HIS A 84 19.93 -2.26 -1.42
C HIS A 84 21.33 -2.55 -0.83
N GLU A 85 21.95 -1.53 -0.24
CA GLU A 85 23.27 -1.60 0.40
C GLU A 85 23.24 -2.18 1.82
N GLY A 86 22.07 -2.57 2.34
CA GLY A 86 21.93 -3.09 3.70
C GLY A 86 21.93 -2.01 4.79
N ARG A 87 21.72 -0.75 4.40
CA ARG A 87 21.73 0.45 5.26
C ARG A 87 20.33 0.98 5.53
N TYR A 88 19.37 0.06 5.63
CA TYR A 88 17.96 0.39 5.83
C TYR A 88 17.77 1.19 7.13
N GLY A 89 16.95 2.25 7.07
CA GLY A 89 16.67 3.12 8.22
C GLY A 89 17.68 4.25 8.44
N GLU A 90 18.76 4.31 7.66
CA GLU A 90 19.60 5.50 7.64
C GLU A 90 18.89 6.72 7.00
N PRO A 91 19.25 7.97 7.39
CA PRO A 91 18.60 9.18 6.86
C PRO A 91 18.63 9.30 5.33
N ARG A 92 17.49 9.41 4.66
CA ARG A 92 17.35 9.37 3.20
C ARG A 92 17.22 10.74 2.52
N SER A 93 17.17 11.83 3.28
CA SER A 93 17.09 13.19 2.73
C SER A 93 18.28 13.50 1.80
N ALA A 94 18.09 14.40 0.84
CA ALA A 94 19.14 14.73 -0.11
C ALA A 94 20.35 15.39 0.58
N ALA A 95 20.13 16.11 1.69
CA ALA A 95 21.19 16.63 2.56
C ALA A 95 21.98 15.50 3.24
N ALA A 96 21.32 14.45 3.72
CA ALA A 96 21.97 13.26 4.26
C ALA A 96 22.78 12.52 3.19
N ALA A 97 22.22 12.36 1.99
CA ALA A 97 22.92 11.76 0.85
C ALA A 97 24.19 12.56 0.47
N LEU A 98 24.10 13.89 0.42
CA LEU A 98 25.25 14.76 0.16
C LEU A 98 26.31 14.65 1.26
N ALA A 99 25.91 14.66 2.54
CA ALA A 99 26.82 14.52 3.66
C ALA A 99 27.60 13.19 3.57
N ARG A 100 26.92 12.08 3.27
CA ARG A 100 27.57 10.78 3.02
C ARG A 100 28.56 10.86 1.85
N LEU A 101 28.15 11.45 0.74
CA LEU A 101 28.99 11.60 -0.46
C LEU A 101 30.27 12.38 -0.15
N ARG A 102 30.20 13.39 0.73
CA ARG A 102 31.34 14.23 1.14
C ARG A 102 32.12 13.68 2.34
N GLY A 103 31.71 12.56 2.92
CA GLY A 103 32.32 12.01 4.14
C GLY A 103 32.10 12.86 5.40
N GLY A 104 31.03 13.67 5.43
CA GLY A 104 30.65 14.52 6.55
C GLY A 104 29.64 13.87 7.51
N PRO A 105 29.28 14.56 8.60
CA PRO A 105 28.25 14.09 9.54
C PRO A 105 26.88 14.05 8.87
N VAL A 106 26.18 12.93 8.99
CA VAL A 106 24.87 12.70 8.35
C VAL A 106 23.76 13.32 9.22
N PRO A 107 23.03 14.36 8.74
CA PRO A 107 21.89 14.90 9.47
C PRO A 107 20.73 13.89 9.54
N PRO A 108 19.91 13.93 10.61
CA PRO A 108 18.67 13.15 10.65
C PRO A 108 17.69 13.66 9.60
N ASP A 109 16.77 12.80 9.16
CA ASP A 109 15.68 13.22 8.30
C ASP A 109 14.69 14.11 9.05
N PRO A 110 14.04 15.06 8.34
CA PRO A 110 12.94 15.81 8.92
C PRO A 110 11.81 14.86 9.32
N PRO A 111 11.07 15.16 10.40
CA PRO A 111 9.93 14.34 10.82
C PRO A 111 8.89 14.28 9.70
N GLN A 112 8.32 13.09 9.47
CA GLN A 112 7.19 12.95 8.55
C GLN A 112 5.98 13.69 9.14
N ARG A 113 5.32 14.51 8.31
CA ARG A 113 4.11 15.24 8.70
C ARG A 113 2.95 14.24 8.77
N ALA A 114 2.19 14.27 9.86
CA ALA A 114 0.90 13.59 9.90
C ALA A 114 -0.14 14.41 9.12
N ALA A 115 -0.98 13.76 8.31
CA ALA A 115 -2.18 14.39 7.78
C ALA A 115 -3.12 14.73 8.93
N GLU A 116 -3.16 16.00 9.34
CA GLU A 116 -4.14 16.49 10.30
C GLU A 116 -5.24 17.29 9.57
N PRO A 117 -6.52 16.87 9.69
CA PRO A 117 -7.66 17.60 9.16
C PRO A 117 -7.69 19.04 9.66
N GLY A 118 -7.67 20.01 8.74
CA GLY A 118 -7.75 21.44 9.09
C GLY A 118 -6.53 22.00 9.83
N ALA A 119 -5.43 21.25 9.94
CA ALA A 119 -4.22 21.77 10.57
C ALA A 119 -3.65 22.94 9.76
N GLN A 120 -3.57 24.10 10.42
CA GLN A 120 -2.75 25.21 9.95
C GLN A 120 -1.28 24.75 9.96
N SER A 121 -0.50 25.18 8.96
CA SER A 121 0.94 25.03 9.03
C SER A 121 1.47 25.56 10.36
N PRO A 122 2.28 24.78 11.10
CA PRO A 122 2.89 25.25 12.34
C PRO A 122 3.56 26.60 12.11
N LEU A 123 3.42 27.54 13.06
CA LEU A 123 4.00 28.89 12.95
C LEU A 123 5.53 28.88 12.79
N PHE A 124 6.17 27.75 13.13
CA PHE A 124 7.59 27.48 12.99
C PHE A 124 7.79 26.13 12.29
N GLU A 125 7.60 26.09 10.98
CA GLU A 125 8.01 24.91 10.20
C GLU A 125 9.55 24.87 10.14
N PRO A 126 10.21 23.76 10.52
CA PRO A 126 11.61 23.56 10.15
C PRO A 126 11.66 23.57 8.61
N GLN A 127 12.25 24.63 8.05
CA GLN A 127 12.41 24.75 6.61
C GLN A 127 13.12 23.51 6.10
N SER A 128 12.55 22.85 5.10
CA SER A 128 13.23 21.75 4.42
C SER A 128 14.60 22.28 3.97
N VAL A 129 15.65 21.50 4.23
CA VAL A 129 17.01 21.93 3.91
C VAL A 129 17.08 22.11 2.39
N ARG A 130 17.16 23.37 1.97
CA ARG A 130 17.32 23.73 0.56
C ARG A 130 18.65 23.16 0.07
N LEU A 131 18.60 22.46 -1.05
CA LEU A 131 19.78 21.88 -1.67
C LEU A 131 20.01 22.59 -3.02
N PRO A 132 21.10 23.37 -3.18
CA PRO A 132 21.43 24.02 -4.45
C PRO A 132 21.51 23.02 -5.60
N LEU A 133 21.21 23.45 -6.82
CA LEU A 133 21.15 22.57 -7.99
C LEU A 133 22.44 21.77 -8.19
N GLY A 134 23.61 22.41 -8.04
CA GLY A 134 24.90 21.73 -8.19
C GLY A 134 25.12 20.59 -7.18
N GLU A 135 24.60 20.72 -5.96
CA GLU A 135 24.70 19.68 -4.93
C GLU A 135 23.69 18.56 -5.17
N LEU A 136 22.46 18.91 -5.59
CA LEU A 136 21.44 17.94 -6.01
C LEU A 136 21.96 17.08 -7.17
N LEU A 137 22.60 17.70 -8.16
CA LEU A 137 23.22 17.01 -9.29
C LEU A 137 24.34 16.07 -8.86
N ALA A 138 25.15 16.45 -7.87
CA ALA A 138 26.20 15.57 -7.34
C ALA A 138 25.61 14.33 -6.66
N VAL A 139 24.54 14.49 -5.88
CA VAL A 139 23.80 13.36 -5.27
C VAL A 139 23.21 12.48 -6.36
N TYR A 140 22.49 13.07 -7.33
CA TYR A 140 21.89 12.33 -8.43
C TYR A 140 22.93 11.53 -9.23
N ALA A 141 24.06 12.14 -9.60
CA ALA A 141 25.14 11.46 -10.32
C ALA A 141 25.70 10.28 -9.50
N GLU A 142 25.84 10.43 -8.19
CA GLU A 142 26.24 9.32 -7.33
C GLU A 142 25.19 8.21 -7.29
N GLN A 143 23.91 8.55 -7.19
CA GLN A 143 22.83 7.56 -7.24
C GLN A 143 22.85 6.78 -8.56
N GLN A 144 23.11 7.42 -9.70
CA GLN A 144 23.28 6.73 -10.99
C GLN A 144 24.43 5.71 -10.92
N ARG A 145 25.58 6.07 -10.33
CA ARG A 145 26.70 5.13 -10.11
C ARG A 145 26.35 4.00 -9.14
N ARG A 146 25.47 4.23 -8.16
CA ARG A 146 25.00 3.20 -7.22
C ARG A 146 24.08 2.20 -7.91
N HIS A 147 23.22 2.65 -8.83
CA HIS A 147 22.40 1.75 -9.65
C HIS A 147 23.26 0.77 -10.47
N GLU A 148 24.34 1.26 -11.10
CA GLU A 148 25.26 0.40 -11.88
C GLU A 148 26.00 -0.65 -11.04
N ARG A 149 26.16 -0.40 -9.73
CA ARG A 149 26.81 -1.34 -8.80
C ARG A 149 25.88 -2.43 -8.28
N THR A 150 24.57 -2.32 -8.52
CA THR A 150 23.63 -3.35 -8.09
C THR A 150 23.78 -4.62 -8.93
N ALA A 151 23.36 -5.77 -8.38
CA ALA A 151 23.43 -7.04 -9.11
C ALA A 151 22.61 -7.05 -10.42
N HIS A 152 21.54 -6.25 -10.47
CA HIS A 152 20.67 -6.09 -11.65
C HIS A 152 20.35 -4.61 -11.87
N PRO A 153 21.26 -3.84 -12.51
CA PRO A 153 21.13 -2.38 -12.65
C PRO A 153 19.82 -1.93 -13.32
N ASP A 154 19.39 -2.61 -14.37
CA ASP A 154 18.15 -2.28 -15.07
C ASP A 154 16.90 -2.46 -14.20
N ARG A 155 16.89 -3.50 -13.36
CA ARG A 155 15.77 -3.75 -12.43
C ARG A 155 15.72 -2.72 -11.32
N MET A 156 16.88 -2.35 -10.77
CA MET A 156 16.96 -1.32 -9.75
C MET A 156 16.52 0.05 -10.30
N ARG A 157 16.95 0.39 -11.52
CA ARG A 157 16.50 1.63 -12.19
C ARG A 157 15.00 1.63 -12.43
N LEU A 158 14.45 0.49 -12.85
CA LEU A 158 13.01 0.35 -13.06
C LEU A 158 12.23 0.51 -11.75
N LEU A 159 12.72 -0.08 -10.65
CA LEU A 159 12.15 0.07 -9.32
C LEU A 159 12.09 1.55 -8.89
N THR A 160 13.22 2.25 -8.98
CA THR A 160 13.31 3.68 -8.65
C THR A 160 12.38 4.52 -9.52
N ALA A 161 12.32 4.23 -10.83
CA ALA A 161 11.42 4.93 -11.73
C ALA A 161 9.94 4.65 -11.44
N ALA A 162 9.62 3.42 -11.02
CA ALA A 162 8.26 3.01 -10.66
C ALA A 162 7.80 3.68 -9.36
N GLU A 163 8.67 3.77 -8.35
CA GLU A 163 8.39 4.42 -7.08
C GLU A 163 8.20 5.95 -7.26
N SER A 164 9.10 6.59 -8.01
CA SER A 164 8.94 8.00 -8.43
C SER A 164 7.62 8.24 -9.18
N ALA A 165 7.22 7.33 -10.08
CA ALA A 165 5.93 7.43 -10.76
C ALA A 165 4.75 7.24 -9.79
N GLY A 166 4.89 6.35 -8.80
CA GLY A 166 3.93 6.17 -7.72
C GLY A 166 3.70 7.46 -6.94
N MET A 167 4.76 8.21 -6.63
CA MET A 167 4.66 9.51 -5.96
C MET A 167 3.87 10.54 -6.80
N LEU A 168 4.05 10.56 -8.13
CA LEU A 168 3.23 11.41 -9.02
C LEU A 168 1.75 11.00 -9.00
N VAL A 169 1.47 9.70 -9.08
CA VAL A 169 0.10 9.17 -9.03
C VAL A 169 -0.56 9.50 -7.69
N ALA A 170 0.14 9.32 -6.56
CA ALA A 170 -0.37 9.63 -5.24
C ALA A 170 -0.72 11.11 -5.09
N ALA A 171 0.15 12.01 -5.56
CA ALA A 171 -0.12 13.45 -5.55
C ALA A 171 -1.33 13.84 -6.42
N GLU A 172 -1.52 13.20 -7.58
CA GLU A 172 -2.71 13.40 -8.42
C GLU A 172 -3.99 12.91 -7.73
N MET A 173 -3.96 11.71 -7.16
CA MET A 173 -5.08 11.15 -6.39
C MET A 173 -5.45 12.03 -5.18
N ASN A 174 -4.45 12.56 -4.45
CA ASN A 174 -4.66 13.47 -3.33
C ASN A 174 -5.35 14.78 -3.76
N ARG A 175 -5.05 15.24 -4.98
CA ARG A 175 -5.69 16.42 -5.57
C ARG A 175 -7.13 16.12 -6.01
N SER A 176 -7.36 15.06 -6.77
CA SER A 176 -8.69 14.72 -7.32
C SER A 176 -9.64 14.31 -6.20
N GLY A 177 -9.18 13.47 -5.27
CA GLY A 177 -9.98 12.91 -4.19
C GLY A 177 -10.99 11.88 -4.70
N VAL A 178 -11.53 11.07 -3.79
CA VAL A 178 -12.58 10.08 -4.11
C VAL A 178 -13.94 10.79 -4.15
N PRO A 179 -14.75 10.67 -5.21
CA PRO A 179 -16.08 11.29 -5.25
C PRO A 179 -16.96 10.73 -4.13
N TRP A 180 -17.57 11.62 -3.34
CA TRP A 180 -18.22 11.26 -2.08
C TRP A 180 -19.46 12.10 -1.79
N SER A 181 -20.60 11.43 -1.58
CA SER A 181 -21.85 12.05 -1.14
C SER A 181 -21.94 12.08 0.39
N ALA A 182 -21.69 13.26 0.97
CA ALA A 182 -21.85 13.48 2.40
C ALA A 182 -23.31 13.31 2.87
N GLN A 183 -24.28 13.55 1.98
CA GLN A 183 -25.69 13.32 2.27
C GLN A 183 -25.97 11.83 2.42
N VAL A 184 -25.62 11.02 1.42
CA VAL A 184 -25.84 9.56 1.47
C VAL A 184 -25.08 8.95 2.65
N HIS A 185 -23.89 9.45 2.97
CA HIS A 185 -23.17 9.01 4.17
C HIS A 185 -23.99 9.26 5.46
N ARG A 186 -24.55 10.47 5.63
CA ARG A 186 -25.39 10.77 6.80
C ARG A 186 -26.64 9.88 6.87
N GLU A 187 -27.27 9.60 5.73
CA GLU A 187 -28.42 8.69 5.63
C GLU A 187 -28.03 7.27 6.06
N VAL A 188 -26.92 6.74 5.56
CA VAL A 188 -26.38 5.42 5.97
C VAL A 188 -26.10 5.38 7.47
N LEU A 189 -25.46 6.42 8.03
CA LEU A 189 -25.19 6.47 9.46
C LEU A 189 -26.48 6.54 10.29
N HIS A 190 -27.49 7.28 9.83
CA HIS A 190 -28.78 7.34 10.50
C HIS A 190 -29.53 5.98 10.45
N GLU A 191 -29.50 5.29 9.32
CA GLU A 191 -30.06 3.94 9.17
C GLU A 191 -29.40 2.92 10.12
N LEU A 192 -28.07 2.98 10.26
CA LEU A 192 -27.29 2.00 11.03
C LEU A 192 -27.25 2.30 12.53
N LEU A 193 -27.06 3.57 12.89
CA LEU A 193 -26.73 3.99 14.27
C LEU A 193 -27.91 4.69 14.95
N GLY A 194 -28.95 5.04 14.20
CA GLY A 194 -30.11 5.80 14.68
C GLY A 194 -29.80 7.28 14.90
N GLU A 195 -30.67 7.94 15.67
CA GLU A 195 -30.54 9.35 16.00
C GLU A 195 -29.28 9.64 16.82
N ARG A 196 -28.68 10.80 16.54
CA ARG A 196 -27.57 11.34 17.32
C ARG A 196 -28.14 12.23 18.43
N TYR A 197 -27.81 11.93 19.68
CA TYR A 197 -28.12 12.84 20.79
C TYR A 197 -27.34 14.16 20.65
N ALA A 198 -28.00 15.27 20.99
CA ALA A 198 -27.34 16.58 21.03
C ALA A 198 -26.14 16.53 22.01
N GLY A 199 -24.97 17.02 21.58
CA GLY A 199 -23.76 17.08 22.42
C GLY A 199 -22.72 15.96 22.21
N GLY A 200 -22.89 15.08 21.22
CA GLY A 200 -21.81 14.14 20.84
C GLY A 200 -21.76 12.83 21.63
N GLY A 201 -22.88 12.42 22.24
CA GLY A 201 -23.01 11.12 22.90
C GLY A 201 -23.06 9.93 21.93
N GLU A 202 -23.01 8.73 22.52
CA GLU A 202 -23.17 7.46 21.80
C GLU A 202 -24.51 7.42 21.03
N PRO A 203 -24.52 7.03 19.75
CA PRO A 203 -25.75 6.90 18.96
C PRO A 203 -26.78 5.98 19.61
N ARG A 204 -28.07 6.27 19.39
CA ARG A 204 -29.18 5.54 20.00
C ARG A 204 -29.06 4.02 19.88
N ARG A 205 -28.71 3.50 18.69
CA ARG A 205 -28.65 2.05 18.47
C ARG A 205 -27.53 1.38 19.27
N LEU A 206 -26.41 2.05 19.47
CA LEU A 206 -25.32 1.53 20.28
C LEU A 206 -25.68 1.50 21.76
N ALA A 207 -26.37 2.54 22.26
CA ALA A 207 -26.88 2.56 23.63
C ALA A 207 -27.88 1.41 23.88
N GLU A 208 -28.84 1.21 22.97
CA GLU A 208 -29.80 0.09 23.03
C GLU A 208 -29.09 -1.28 23.08
N LEU A 209 -28.09 -1.49 22.22
CA LEU A 209 -27.32 -2.74 22.21
C LEU A 209 -26.48 -2.93 23.48
N ALA A 210 -25.93 -1.85 24.05
CA ALA A 210 -25.22 -1.91 25.32
C ALA A 210 -26.13 -2.30 26.49
N ASP A 211 -27.38 -1.81 26.47
CA ASP A 211 -28.42 -2.20 27.43
C ASP A 211 -28.84 -3.66 27.23
N GLU A 212 -29.03 -4.13 25.99
CA GLU A 212 -29.31 -5.54 25.68
C GLU A 212 -28.19 -6.47 26.18
N VAL A 213 -26.92 -6.10 25.96
CA VAL A 213 -25.75 -6.84 26.46
C VAL A 213 -25.75 -6.87 28.00
N SER A 214 -25.98 -5.72 28.64
CA SER A 214 -26.02 -5.63 30.09
C SER A 214 -27.16 -6.45 30.70
N ALA A 215 -28.35 -6.41 30.09
CA ALA A 215 -29.50 -7.20 30.50
C ALA A 215 -29.22 -8.70 30.38
N ALA A 216 -28.59 -9.15 29.29
CA ALA A 216 -28.23 -10.54 29.08
C ALA A 216 -27.22 -11.08 30.11
N PHE A 217 -26.35 -10.22 30.66
CA PHE A 217 -25.46 -10.58 31.77
C PHE A 217 -26.06 -10.33 33.16
N GLY A 218 -27.23 -9.70 33.26
CA GLY A 218 -27.85 -9.30 34.54
C GLY A 218 -27.08 -8.21 35.30
N ARG A 219 -26.13 -7.52 34.65
CA ARG A 219 -25.31 -6.45 35.23
C ARG A 219 -24.83 -5.50 34.15
N ARG A 220 -24.44 -4.29 34.54
CA ARG A 220 -23.82 -3.33 33.62
C ARG A 220 -22.52 -3.90 33.04
N VAL A 221 -22.41 -3.90 31.72
CA VAL A 221 -21.24 -4.30 30.92
C VAL A 221 -20.99 -3.23 29.86
N ARG A 222 -19.74 -2.78 29.74
CA ARG A 222 -19.28 -1.88 28.68
C ARG A 222 -18.78 -2.67 27.47
N PRO A 223 -19.54 -2.77 26.36
CA PRO A 223 -19.20 -3.68 25.26
C PRO A 223 -18.02 -3.19 24.39
N ASP A 224 -17.70 -1.90 24.47
CA ASP A 224 -16.54 -1.25 23.85
C ASP A 224 -15.21 -1.63 24.52
N LEU A 225 -15.24 -2.13 25.77
CA LEU A 225 -14.05 -2.51 26.52
C LEU A 225 -13.85 -4.03 26.55
N PRO A 226 -12.84 -4.57 25.84
CA PRO A 226 -12.60 -6.01 25.79
C PRO A 226 -12.46 -6.66 27.18
N ALA A 227 -11.79 -5.98 28.11
CA ALA A 227 -11.58 -6.50 29.46
C ALA A 227 -12.88 -6.67 30.26
N ASP A 228 -13.87 -5.78 30.08
CA ASP A 228 -15.15 -5.89 30.79
C ASP A 228 -16.01 -7.01 30.20
N VAL A 229 -15.97 -7.19 28.88
CA VAL A 229 -16.61 -8.31 28.18
C VAL A 229 -16.04 -9.66 28.63
N ILE A 230 -14.71 -9.82 28.65
CA ILE A 230 -14.06 -11.06 29.12
C ILE A 230 -14.45 -11.34 30.57
N LYS A 231 -14.44 -10.32 31.42
CA LYS A 231 -14.84 -10.44 32.83
C LYS A 231 -16.31 -10.85 32.97
N ALA A 232 -17.21 -10.30 32.13
CA ALA A 232 -18.63 -10.63 32.15
C ALA A 232 -18.87 -12.11 31.78
N PHE A 233 -18.23 -12.61 30.72
CA PHE A 233 -18.28 -14.03 30.36
C PHE A 233 -17.70 -14.93 31.47
N ALA A 234 -16.55 -14.57 32.03
CA ALA A 234 -15.93 -15.35 33.10
C ALA A 234 -16.85 -15.46 34.34
N GLN A 235 -17.57 -14.40 34.68
CA GLN A 235 -18.55 -14.41 35.77
C GLN A 235 -19.83 -15.20 35.45
N ALA A 236 -20.19 -15.28 34.17
CA ALA A 236 -21.24 -16.19 33.68
C ALA A 236 -20.76 -17.66 33.57
N GLY A 237 -19.54 -17.97 34.02
CA GLY A 237 -18.96 -19.31 33.99
C GLY A 237 -18.37 -19.72 32.64
N ILE A 238 -18.22 -18.78 31.70
CA ILE A 238 -17.74 -19.04 30.33
C ILE A 238 -16.34 -18.44 30.18
N LYS A 239 -15.36 -19.27 29.86
CA LYS A 239 -13.98 -18.81 29.65
C LYS A 239 -13.76 -18.46 28.18
N VAL A 240 -13.52 -17.18 27.93
CA VAL A 240 -13.03 -16.67 26.64
C VAL A 240 -11.65 -16.04 26.85
N ALA A 241 -10.72 -16.30 25.94
CA ALA A 241 -9.37 -15.75 25.91
C ALA A 241 -9.34 -14.37 25.23
N SER A 242 -10.24 -14.15 24.27
CA SER A 242 -10.32 -12.88 23.54
C SER A 242 -11.76 -12.47 23.30
N THR A 243 -11.92 -11.30 22.70
CA THR A 243 -13.23 -10.83 22.25
C THR A 243 -13.33 -10.77 20.72
N ARG A 244 -12.50 -11.58 20.05
CA ARG A 244 -12.54 -11.79 18.60
C ARG A 244 -13.89 -12.41 18.21
N ARG A 245 -14.35 -12.07 17.01
CA ARG A 245 -15.69 -12.44 16.53
C ARG A 245 -15.94 -13.95 16.57
N TRP A 246 -15.02 -14.76 16.02
CA TRP A 246 -15.18 -16.21 15.94
C TRP A 246 -15.26 -16.89 17.32
N GLU A 247 -14.50 -16.38 18.29
CA GLU A 247 -14.51 -16.92 19.64
C GLU A 247 -15.84 -16.57 20.33
N ILE A 248 -16.27 -15.32 20.21
CA ILE A 248 -17.54 -14.86 20.78
C ILE A 248 -18.75 -15.55 20.11
N GLU A 249 -18.73 -15.75 18.79
CA GLU A 249 -19.78 -16.47 18.04
C GLU A 249 -19.85 -17.97 18.38
N SER A 250 -18.76 -18.56 18.91
CA SER A 250 -18.75 -19.97 19.34
C SER A 250 -19.38 -20.20 20.71
N VAL A 251 -19.70 -19.13 21.43
CA VAL A 251 -20.29 -19.19 22.78
C VAL A 251 -21.82 -19.25 22.68
N ASP A 252 -22.44 -20.15 23.44
CA ASP A 252 -23.89 -20.18 23.62
C ASP A 252 -24.30 -19.30 24.81
N HIS A 253 -24.57 -18.01 24.53
CA HIS A 253 -25.01 -17.04 25.53
C HIS A 253 -25.88 -15.94 24.89
N PRO A 254 -26.97 -15.48 25.54
CA PRO A 254 -27.88 -14.47 24.97
C PRO A 254 -27.21 -13.14 24.61
N ALA A 255 -26.12 -12.78 25.30
CA ALA A 255 -25.37 -11.56 25.02
C ALA A 255 -24.56 -11.59 23.71
N VAL A 256 -24.34 -12.76 23.09
CA VAL A 256 -23.45 -12.91 21.93
C VAL A 256 -23.94 -12.12 20.73
N LYS A 257 -25.22 -12.29 20.36
CA LYS A 257 -25.82 -11.59 19.21
C LYS A 257 -25.76 -10.05 19.35
N PRO A 258 -26.24 -9.44 20.46
CA PRO A 258 -26.17 -7.98 20.61
C PRO A 258 -24.73 -7.47 20.75
N LEU A 259 -23.81 -8.24 21.36
CA LEU A 259 -22.40 -7.86 21.47
C LEU A 259 -21.68 -7.82 20.10
N VAL A 260 -21.93 -8.83 19.25
CA VAL A 260 -21.35 -8.87 17.90
C VAL A 260 -21.86 -7.70 17.05
N GLU A 261 -23.16 -7.41 17.12
CA GLU A 261 -23.74 -6.27 16.40
C GLU A 261 -23.23 -4.93 16.96
N TYR A 262 -23.14 -4.77 18.29
CA TYR A 262 -22.57 -3.58 18.91
C TYR A 262 -21.17 -3.30 18.37
N LYS A 263 -20.28 -4.30 18.39
CA LYS A 263 -18.90 -4.11 17.95
C LYS A 263 -18.77 -3.75 16.48
N LYS A 264 -19.62 -4.33 15.64
CA LYS A 264 -19.70 -4.01 14.21
C LYS A 264 -20.10 -2.54 14.02
N LEU A 265 -21.17 -2.09 14.67
CA LEU A 265 -21.65 -0.71 14.57
C LEU A 265 -20.70 0.29 15.24
N TYR A 266 -20.09 -0.07 16.36
CA TYR A 266 -19.13 0.76 17.08
C TYR A 266 -17.90 1.05 16.21
N ARG A 267 -17.39 0.04 15.48
CA ARG A 267 -16.30 0.24 14.52
C ARG A 267 -16.70 1.20 13.39
N VAL A 268 -17.92 1.09 12.85
CA VAL A 268 -18.42 2.05 11.85
C VAL A 268 -18.51 3.46 12.43
N TRP A 269 -19.06 3.61 13.64
CA TRP A 269 -19.19 4.90 14.30
C TRP A 269 -17.85 5.58 14.56
N VAL A 270 -16.86 4.84 15.07
CA VAL A 270 -15.53 5.40 15.37
C VAL A 270 -14.72 5.66 14.10
N ALA A 271 -14.73 4.73 13.14
CA ALA A 271 -13.86 4.81 11.96
C ALA A 271 -14.46 5.58 10.78
N HIS A 272 -15.79 5.69 10.68
CA HIS A 272 -16.50 6.34 9.58
C HIS A 272 -17.73 7.13 10.04
N GLY A 273 -17.80 7.54 11.31
CA GLY A 273 -18.94 8.29 11.83
C GLY A 273 -19.01 9.75 11.38
N TRP A 274 -19.82 10.54 12.08
CA TRP A 274 -20.03 11.95 11.74
C TRP A 274 -18.77 12.81 11.87
N SER A 275 -17.92 12.58 12.88
CA SER A 275 -16.65 13.31 13.02
C SER A 275 -15.73 13.03 11.85
N TRP A 276 -15.57 11.75 11.49
CA TRP A 276 -14.82 11.33 10.31
C TRP A 276 -15.33 12.02 9.04
N LEU A 277 -16.65 12.07 8.84
CA LEU A 277 -17.23 12.72 7.68
C LEU A 277 -16.92 14.22 7.64
N GLN A 278 -16.90 14.89 8.79
CA GLN A 278 -16.55 16.32 8.88
C GLN A 278 -15.06 16.56 8.60
N ASP A 279 -14.20 15.67 9.09
CA ASP A 279 -12.75 15.82 9.01
C ASP A 279 -12.21 15.53 7.60
N TRP A 280 -12.77 14.53 6.92
CA TRP A 280 -12.16 13.95 5.72
C TRP A 280 -12.92 14.19 4.41
N VAL A 281 -14.17 14.68 4.47
CA VAL A 281 -14.99 14.93 3.29
C VAL A 281 -15.28 16.42 3.14
N ARG A 282 -14.84 16.98 2.00
CA ARG A 282 -15.05 18.38 1.62
C ARG A 282 -15.18 18.52 0.11
N ASP A 283 -15.97 19.50 -0.33
CA ASP A 283 -16.18 19.79 -1.76
C ASP A 283 -16.63 18.57 -2.59
N GLY A 284 -17.49 17.72 -2.00
CA GLY A 284 -17.97 16.49 -2.65
C GLY A 284 -16.90 15.40 -2.86
N ARG A 285 -15.77 15.50 -2.14
CA ARG A 285 -14.66 14.56 -2.22
C ARG A 285 -14.25 14.07 -0.84
N PHE A 286 -14.02 12.76 -0.72
CA PHE A 286 -13.21 12.20 0.36
C PHE A 286 -11.73 12.38 0.01
N ARG A 287 -10.98 13.01 0.91
CA ARG A 287 -9.59 13.43 0.68
C ARG A 287 -8.64 12.77 1.69
N PRO A 288 -8.38 11.46 1.56
CA PRO A 288 -7.28 10.84 2.27
C PRO A 288 -5.95 11.36 1.72
N GLU A 289 -4.87 11.21 2.49
CA GLU A 289 -3.53 11.38 1.98
C GLU A 289 -2.95 10.01 1.61
N PHE A 290 -2.90 9.71 0.31
CA PHE A 290 -2.18 8.55 -0.23
C PHE A 290 -0.68 8.81 -0.17
N LEU A 291 0.04 7.86 0.42
CA LEU A 291 1.49 7.85 0.52
C LEU A 291 2.07 6.63 -0.20
N ALA A 292 2.74 6.88 -1.32
CA ALA A 292 3.53 5.87 -2.00
C ALA A 292 4.77 5.50 -1.14
N GLY A 293 5.23 4.25 -1.23
CA GLY A 293 6.38 3.77 -0.48
C GLY A 293 6.22 3.78 1.06
N GLY A 294 4.97 3.82 1.56
CA GLY A 294 4.69 3.97 2.99
C GLY A 294 4.98 2.74 3.86
N THR A 295 4.92 1.54 3.30
CA THR A 295 5.33 0.30 3.99
C THR A 295 6.68 -0.20 3.52
N VAL A 296 7.29 -1.07 4.32
CA VAL A 296 8.56 -1.70 3.98
C VAL A 296 8.47 -2.59 2.73
N THR A 297 7.27 -3.14 2.46
CA THR A 297 6.98 -3.93 1.25
C THR A 297 6.77 -3.07 0.01
N GLY A 298 6.73 -1.74 0.13
CA GLY A 298 6.38 -0.83 -0.97
C GLY A 298 4.88 -0.70 -1.20
N ARG A 299 4.04 -1.28 -0.34
CA ARG A 299 2.60 -1.02 -0.38
C ARG A 299 2.34 0.42 0.03
N TRP A 300 1.29 0.97 -0.55
CA TRP A 300 0.84 2.31 -0.20
C TRP A 300 0.12 2.28 1.13
N VAL A 301 0.30 3.35 1.89
CA VAL A 301 -0.50 3.62 3.08
C VAL A 301 -1.33 4.87 2.84
N THR A 302 -2.38 5.04 3.62
CA THR A 302 -3.06 6.33 3.70
C THR A 302 -2.84 6.90 5.07
N ASN A 303 -2.43 8.16 5.14
CA ASN A 303 -2.50 8.92 6.36
C ASN A 303 -3.91 9.49 6.51
N GLY A 304 -4.47 9.28 7.70
CA GLY A 304 -5.74 9.87 8.08
C GLY A 304 -6.99 9.17 7.51
N GLY A 305 -8.10 9.28 8.25
CA GLY A 305 -9.43 8.93 7.77
C GLY A 305 -9.65 7.47 7.35
N GLY A 306 -8.82 6.50 7.75
CA GLY A 306 -9.03 5.08 7.42
C GLY A 306 -9.26 4.83 5.92
N GLY A 307 -8.65 5.65 5.05
CA GLY A 307 -9.00 5.73 3.63
C GLY A 307 -8.81 4.45 2.85
N LEU A 308 -7.99 3.53 3.36
CA LEU A 308 -7.77 2.21 2.77
C LEU A 308 -8.80 1.16 3.18
N GLN A 309 -9.82 1.43 4.00
CA GLN A 309 -10.76 0.37 4.39
C GLN A 309 -12.20 0.88 4.44
N ILE A 310 -12.75 1.29 3.29
CA ILE A 310 -14.16 1.71 3.20
C ILE A 310 -15.07 0.48 3.32
N PRO A 311 -15.83 0.31 4.43
CA PRO A 311 -16.69 -0.85 4.63
C PRO A 311 -17.79 -0.91 3.56
N LYS A 312 -18.19 -2.11 3.13
CA LYS A 312 -19.20 -2.29 2.06
C LYS A 312 -20.43 -1.42 2.22
N ILE A 313 -20.91 -1.25 3.45
CA ILE A 313 -22.10 -0.43 3.74
C ILE A 313 -21.86 1.08 3.52
N ILE A 314 -20.65 1.57 3.81
CA ILE A 314 -20.25 2.96 3.61
C ILE A 314 -19.93 3.26 2.14
N ARG A 315 -19.57 2.24 1.34
CA ARG A 315 -19.34 2.39 -0.11
C ARG A 315 -20.54 3.00 -0.86
N ARG A 316 -21.75 2.94 -0.28
CA ARG A 316 -22.95 3.65 -0.78
C ARG A 316 -22.74 5.16 -0.92
N ALA A 317 -21.86 5.74 -0.11
CA ALA A 317 -21.54 7.16 -0.15
C ALA A 317 -20.50 7.51 -1.23
N VAL A 318 -19.84 6.52 -1.85
CA VAL A 318 -18.91 6.74 -2.96
C VAL A 318 -19.72 6.71 -4.25
N VAL A 319 -20.07 7.88 -4.74
CA VAL A 319 -21.00 8.08 -5.87
C VAL A 319 -20.31 8.94 -6.91
N ALA A 320 -20.28 8.49 -8.16
CA ALA A 320 -19.74 9.26 -9.27
C ALA A 320 -20.49 10.60 -9.47
N ASP A 321 -19.78 11.59 -10.00
CA ASP A 321 -20.40 12.84 -10.43
C ASP A 321 -21.48 12.60 -11.51
N PRO A 322 -22.46 13.52 -11.67
CA PRO A 322 -23.48 13.41 -12.70
C PRO A 322 -22.88 13.27 -14.11
N GLY A 323 -23.30 12.24 -14.85
CA GLY A 323 -22.76 11.92 -16.19
C GLY A 323 -21.44 11.12 -16.17
N TRP A 324 -20.91 10.82 -14.99
CA TRP A 324 -19.66 10.07 -14.82
C TRP A 324 -19.93 8.65 -14.29
N ARG A 325 -18.87 7.84 -14.28
CA ARG A 325 -18.84 6.47 -13.77
C ARG A 325 -17.58 6.21 -12.96
N LEU A 326 -17.67 5.25 -12.05
CA LEU A 326 -16.53 4.61 -11.40
C LEU A 326 -16.22 3.34 -12.18
N VAL A 327 -15.05 3.27 -12.78
CA VAL A 327 -14.47 2.02 -13.28
C VAL A 327 -13.65 1.42 -12.14
N VAL A 328 -14.23 0.42 -11.48
CA VAL A 328 -13.62 -0.30 -10.36
C VAL A 328 -12.98 -1.56 -10.90
N ALA A 329 -11.68 -1.73 -10.66
CA ALA A 329 -10.92 -2.88 -11.15
C ALA A 329 -10.12 -3.53 -10.02
N ASP A 330 -10.23 -4.86 -9.89
CA ASP A 330 -9.55 -5.67 -8.88
C ASP A 330 -8.71 -6.76 -9.56
N ALA A 331 -7.44 -6.88 -9.17
CA ALA A 331 -6.54 -7.85 -9.76
C ALA A 331 -6.79 -9.27 -9.23
N ASP A 332 -7.16 -10.20 -10.12
CA ASP A 332 -7.59 -11.54 -9.72
C ASP A 332 -6.39 -12.39 -9.24
N GLN A 333 -6.35 -12.70 -7.95
CA GLN A 333 -5.34 -13.57 -7.34
C GLN A 333 -3.90 -13.10 -7.64
N MET A 334 -3.64 -11.79 -7.49
CA MET A 334 -2.37 -11.14 -7.80
C MET A 334 -1.15 -11.86 -7.19
N GLU A 335 -1.13 -12.08 -5.88
CA GLU A 335 0.05 -12.63 -5.20
C GLU A 335 0.47 -14.04 -5.71
N PRO A 336 -0.44 -15.02 -5.86
CA PRO A 336 -0.11 -16.30 -6.52
C PRO A 336 0.43 -16.17 -7.94
N ARG A 337 -0.09 -15.22 -8.74
CA ARG A 337 0.38 -14.98 -10.12
C ARG A 337 1.78 -14.36 -10.11
N VAL A 338 2.04 -13.44 -9.19
CA VAL A 338 3.39 -12.88 -8.95
C VAL A 338 4.35 -14.00 -8.54
N LEU A 339 3.96 -14.89 -7.62
CA LEU A 339 4.78 -16.05 -7.25
C LEU A 339 5.11 -16.93 -8.48
N ALA A 340 4.12 -17.17 -9.36
CA ALA A 340 4.34 -17.89 -10.61
C ALA A 340 5.41 -17.22 -11.48
N ALA A 341 5.34 -15.89 -11.64
CA ALA A 341 6.26 -15.12 -12.46
C ALA A 341 7.68 -15.05 -11.88
N ILE A 342 7.84 -14.79 -10.57
CA ILE A 342 9.16 -14.60 -9.95
C ILE A 342 9.89 -15.92 -9.71
N SER A 343 9.17 -17.00 -9.41
CA SER A 343 9.78 -18.32 -9.19
C SER A 343 10.16 -19.04 -10.49
N ARG A 344 9.55 -18.64 -11.60
CA ARG A 344 9.69 -19.29 -12.91
C ARG A 344 9.41 -20.81 -12.85
N ASP A 345 8.48 -21.22 -12.00
CA ASP A 345 8.03 -22.60 -11.94
C ASP A 345 7.16 -22.92 -13.17
N PRO A 346 7.57 -23.85 -14.05
CA PRO A 346 6.83 -24.11 -15.29
C PRO A 346 5.38 -24.55 -15.04
N GLY A 347 5.15 -25.35 -13.98
CA GLY A 347 3.81 -25.84 -13.66
C GLY A 347 2.89 -24.73 -13.14
N LEU A 348 3.42 -23.85 -12.28
CA LEU A 348 2.63 -22.75 -11.74
C LEU A 348 2.40 -21.65 -12.80
N MET A 349 3.39 -21.38 -13.65
CA MET A 349 3.27 -20.46 -14.78
C MET A 349 2.24 -20.94 -15.80
N GLU A 350 2.23 -22.24 -16.13
CA GLU A 350 1.23 -22.83 -17.02
C GLU A 350 -0.18 -22.64 -16.45
N VAL A 351 -0.36 -22.92 -15.15
CA VAL A 351 -1.66 -22.74 -14.47
C VAL A 351 -2.07 -21.27 -14.44
N ALA A 352 -1.16 -20.36 -14.09
CA ALA A 352 -1.42 -18.93 -14.04
C ALA A 352 -1.55 -18.28 -15.42
N GLY A 353 -1.18 -18.97 -16.51
CA GLY A 353 -1.38 -18.51 -17.88
C GLY A 353 -2.76 -18.81 -18.45
N ARG A 354 -3.58 -19.61 -17.77
CA ARG A 354 -4.95 -19.96 -18.23
C ARG A 354 -5.93 -18.82 -17.95
N GLU A 355 -7.04 -18.81 -18.69
CA GLU A 355 -8.17 -17.89 -18.47
C GLU A 355 -9.02 -18.29 -17.26
N THR A 356 -8.92 -19.54 -16.82
CA THR A 356 -9.67 -20.09 -15.70
C THR A 356 -9.14 -19.58 -14.36
N ASP A 357 -10.00 -19.61 -13.33
CA ASP A 357 -9.62 -19.28 -11.96
C ASP A 357 -8.35 -20.04 -11.54
N LEU A 358 -7.38 -19.31 -10.97
CA LEU A 358 -6.08 -19.87 -10.64
C LEU A 358 -6.19 -20.99 -9.60
N TYR A 359 -7.00 -20.80 -8.57
CA TYR A 359 -7.13 -21.79 -7.50
C TYR A 359 -7.84 -23.06 -7.98
N GLN A 360 -8.85 -22.93 -8.85
CA GLN A 360 -9.49 -24.07 -9.49
C GLN A 360 -8.47 -24.84 -10.34
N SER A 361 -7.70 -24.13 -11.15
CA SER A 361 -6.68 -24.73 -12.00
C SER A 361 -5.56 -25.41 -11.21
N VAL A 362 -5.16 -24.85 -10.06
CA VAL A 362 -4.25 -25.51 -9.11
C VAL A 362 -4.91 -26.74 -8.51
N SER A 363 -6.19 -26.64 -8.17
CA SER A 363 -6.94 -27.71 -7.52
C SER A 363 -7.09 -28.94 -8.40
N ASP A 364 -7.48 -28.76 -9.67
CA ASP A 364 -7.60 -29.86 -10.64
C ASP A 364 -6.27 -30.61 -10.81
N ARG A 365 -5.16 -29.92 -10.57
CA ARG A 365 -3.80 -30.42 -10.76
C ARG A 365 -3.18 -31.03 -9.50
N ALA A 366 -3.63 -30.67 -8.29
CA ALA A 366 -2.95 -31.03 -7.04
C ALA A 366 -3.87 -31.40 -5.86
N PHE A 367 -5.16 -31.08 -5.91
CA PHE A 367 -6.10 -31.19 -4.79
C PHE A 367 -7.46 -31.82 -5.20
N SER A 368 -7.47 -32.66 -6.24
CA SER A 368 -8.65 -33.42 -6.67
C SER A 368 -9.89 -32.56 -6.94
N GLY A 369 -9.71 -31.31 -7.34
CA GLY A 369 -10.81 -30.37 -7.64
C GLY A 369 -11.37 -29.58 -6.44
N ASP A 370 -10.88 -29.79 -5.20
CA ASP A 370 -11.18 -28.92 -4.06
C ASP A 370 -10.49 -27.54 -4.16
N ARG A 371 -11.21 -26.54 -4.67
CA ARG A 371 -10.71 -25.16 -4.81
C ARG A 371 -10.38 -24.50 -3.48
N ALA A 372 -11.15 -24.77 -2.43
CA ALA A 372 -10.95 -24.16 -1.12
C ALA A 372 -9.64 -24.64 -0.49
N GLN A 373 -9.39 -25.96 -0.57
CA GLN A 373 -8.13 -26.54 -0.13
C GLN A 373 -6.93 -26.01 -0.93
N ALA A 374 -7.06 -25.91 -2.26
CA ALA A 374 -6.01 -25.34 -3.11
C ALA A 374 -5.69 -23.88 -2.76
N LYS A 375 -6.71 -23.05 -2.51
CA LYS A 375 -6.54 -21.67 -2.04
C LYS A 375 -5.78 -21.62 -0.73
N LEU A 376 -6.22 -22.39 0.28
CA LEU A 376 -5.55 -22.45 1.58
C LEU A 376 -4.10 -22.93 1.45
N ALA A 377 -3.84 -23.92 0.60
CA ALA A 377 -2.50 -24.43 0.37
C ALA A 377 -1.57 -23.37 -0.22
N VAL A 378 -2.00 -22.68 -1.29
CA VAL A 378 -1.19 -21.66 -1.98
C VAL A 378 -0.94 -20.47 -1.06
N LEU A 379 -1.97 -19.99 -0.37
CA LEU A 379 -1.82 -18.91 0.60
C LEU A 379 -0.94 -19.33 1.78
N GLY A 380 -1.07 -20.57 2.27
CA GLY A 380 -0.20 -21.10 3.32
C GLY A 380 1.27 -21.20 2.89
N ALA A 381 1.53 -21.54 1.62
CA ALA A 381 2.89 -21.56 1.07
C ALA A 381 3.49 -20.15 0.93
N ILE A 382 2.69 -19.15 0.56
CA ILE A 382 3.10 -17.74 0.48
C ILE A 382 3.34 -17.17 1.88
N TYR A 383 2.39 -17.39 2.81
CA TYR A 383 2.38 -16.76 4.13
C TYR A 383 3.13 -17.52 5.23
N GLY A 384 3.60 -18.74 4.94
CA GLY A 384 4.33 -19.57 5.89
C GLY A 384 3.47 -20.14 7.02
N GLN A 385 2.16 -20.32 6.80
CA GLN A 385 1.30 -21.03 7.76
C GLN A 385 1.53 -22.54 7.66
N THR A 386 2.00 -23.14 8.76
CA THR A 386 2.39 -24.57 8.81
C THR A 386 1.57 -25.42 9.80
N SER A 387 0.42 -24.93 10.28
CA SER A 387 -0.44 -25.65 11.23
C SER A 387 -1.48 -26.57 10.55
N GLY A 388 -1.85 -27.66 11.23
CA GLY A 388 -2.88 -28.61 10.79
C GLY A 388 -2.57 -29.31 9.45
N ASP A 389 -3.56 -29.39 8.56
CA ASP A 389 -3.41 -29.97 7.21
C ASP A 389 -2.48 -29.13 6.28
N GLY A 390 -1.97 -27.98 6.74
CA GLY A 390 -1.02 -27.13 6.02
C GLY A 390 0.27 -27.85 5.62
N LEU A 391 0.77 -28.78 6.44
CA LEU A 391 1.96 -29.59 6.11
C LEU A 391 1.74 -30.54 4.93
N LYS A 392 0.58 -31.21 4.89
CA LYS A 392 0.20 -32.11 3.78
C LYS A 392 0.01 -31.31 2.49
N ASN A 393 -0.68 -30.17 2.60
CA ASN A 393 -0.92 -29.26 1.49
C ASN A 393 0.38 -28.68 0.91
N LEU A 394 1.32 -28.29 1.78
CA LEU A 394 2.65 -27.83 1.36
C LEU A 394 3.47 -28.94 0.69
N ALA A 395 3.39 -30.19 1.17
CA ALA A 395 4.05 -31.32 0.53
C ALA A 395 3.49 -31.59 -0.88
N ALA A 396 2.17 -31.48 -1.07
CA ALA A 396 1.55 -31.60 -2.39
C ALA A 396 2.00 -30.47 -3.34
N LEU A 397 2.04 -29.21 -2.86
CA LEU A 397 2.57 -28.09 -3.63
C LEU A 397 4.04 -28.26 -3.97
N ARG A 398 4.88 -28.71 -3.02
CA ARG A 398 6.32 -28.93 -3.25
C ARG A 398 6.56 -29.98 -4.34
N ARG A 399 5.73 -31.03 -4.39
CA ARG A 399 5.79 -32.03 -5.47
C ARG A 399 5.38 -31.46 -6.82
N ARG A 400 4.38 -30.57 -6.86
CA ARG A 400 3.78 -30.11 -8.13
C ARG A 400 4.42 -28.83 -8.70
N PHE A 401 4.89 -27.96 -7.82
CA PHE A 401 5.47 -26.64 -8.10
C PHE A 401 6.77 -26.45 -7.30
N PRO A 402 7.78 -27.31 -7.50
CA PRO A 402 8.98 -27.35 -6.67
C PRO A 402 9.78 -26.03 -6.69
N LYS A 403 9.85 -25.32 -7.83
CA LYS A 403 10.60 -24.06 -7.91
C LYS A 403 9.89 -22.94 -7.17
N ALA A 404 8.55 -22.92 -7.20
CA ALA A 404 7.75 -21.94 -6.47
C ALA A 404 7.93 -22.09 -4.96
N VAL A 405 7.87 -23.33 -4.44
CA VAL A 405 8.09 -23.60 -3.01
C VAL A 405 9.54 -23.33 -2.62
N ALA A 406 10.52 -23.74 -3.44
CA ALA A 406 11.93 -23.47 -3.18
C ALA A 406 12.22 -21.96 -3.11
N TYR A 407 11.62 -21.15 -3.99
CA TYR A 407 11.82 -19.70 -4.01
C TYR A 407 11.44 -19.04 -2.68
N VAL A 408 10.26 -19.37 -2.15
CA VAL A 408 9.77 -18.80 -0.88
C VAL A 408 10.48 -19.41 0.34
N ASP A 409 10.88 -20.68 0.28
CA ASP A 409 11.70 -21.33 1.30
C ASP A 409 13.12 -20.73 1.38
N ASP A 410 13.73 -20.43 0.24
CA ASP A 410 15.06 -19.81 0.17
C ASP A 410 15.03 -18.38 0.74
N ALA A 411 13.96 -17.63 0.49
CA ALA A 411 13.72 -16.33 1.11
C ALA A 411 13.56 -16.46 2.63
N ALA A 412 12.78 -17.45 3.10
CA ALA A 412 12.61 -17.70 4.53
C ALA A 412 13.95 -18.03 5.21
N ARG A 413 14.72 -18.96 4.64
CA ARG A 413 16.05 -19.34 5.13
C ARG A 413 17.00 -18.14 5.13
N ALA A 414 16.98 -17.32 4.09
CA ALA A 414 17.77 -16.09 4.04
C ALA A 414 17.41 -15.11 5.15
N GLY A 415 16.11 -14.92 5.43
CA GLY A 415 15.64 -14.11 6.55
C GLY A 415 16.08 -14.67 7.90
N GLU A 416 15.94 -15.98 8.11
CA GLU A 416 16.38 -16.68 9.33
C GLU A 416 17.89 -16.53 9.58
N GLU A 417 18.69 -16.54 8.52
CA GLU A 417 20.15 -16.35 8.55
C GLU A 417 20.57 -14.87 8.63
N GLY A 418 19.61 -13.93 8.62
CA GLY A 418 19.88 -12.49 8.64
C GLY A 418 20.46 -11.93 7.33
N ARG A 419 20.41 -12.69 6.23
CA ARG A 419 20.84 -12.23 4.91
C ARG A 419 19.83 -11.25 4.32
N LEU A 420 20.31 -10.37 3.43
CA LEU A 420 19.44 -9.47 2.68
C LEU A 420 18.55 -10.28 1.73
N VAL A 421 17.24 -10.04 1.84
CA VAL A 421 16.20 -10.61 0.99
C VAL A 421 15.65 -9.49 0.12
N ARG A 422 15.43 -9.75 -1.17
CA ARG A 422 15.01 -8.73 -2.14
C ARG A 422 13.81 -9.19 -2.97
N THR A 423 12.99 -8.24 -3.38
CA THR A 423 11.96 -8.44 -4.41
C THR A 423 12.59 -8.71 -5.78
N TRP A 424 11.76 -9.05 -6.76
CA TRP A 424 12.20 -9.26 -8.13
C TRP A 424 12.91 -8.03 -8.74
N LEU A 425 12.41 -6.82 -8.47
CA LEU A 425 13.02 -5.57 -8.96
C LEU A 425 14.16 -5.03 -8.09
N GLY A 426 14.32 -5.57 -6.87
CA GLY A 426 15.49 -5.29 -6.03
C GLY A 426 15.22 -4.53 -4.74
N ARG A 427 13.96 -4.31 -4.36
CA ARG A 427 13.59 -3.71 -3.07
C ARG A 427 14.05 -4.63 -1.96
N THR A 428 14.70 -4.08 -0.94
CA THR A 428 15.27 -4.88 0.16
C THR A 428 14.33 -4.98 1.34
N CYS A 429 14.18 -6.21 1.85
CA CYS A 429 13.50 -6.53 3.08
C CYS A 429 14.25 -5.91 4.27
N PRO A 430 13.59 -5.12 5.14
CA PRO A 430 14.25 -4.49 6.29
C PRO A 430 14.86 -5.50 7.26
N PRO A 431 15.89 -5.11 8.05
CA PRO A 431 16.46 -5.96 9.09
C PRO A 431 15.44 -6.23 10.21
N ALA A 432 15.69 -7.28 11.01
CA ALA A 432 14.86 -7.62 12.17
C ALA A 432 15.06 -6.61 13.31
N ALA A 433 14.49 -5.42 13.22
CA ALA A 433 14.40 -4.49 14.34
C ALA A 433 12.98 -4.54 14.90
N GLY A 434 12.88 -4.70 16.24
CA GLY A 434 11.64 -4.85 17.03
C GLY A 434 10.66 -3.69 16.92
N THR A 435 10.08 -3.51 15.75
CA THR A 435 9.00 -2.57 15.47
C THR A 435 7.69 -3.30 15.71
N ALA A 436 6.92 -2.76 16.66
CA ALA A 436 5.56 -3.20 16.97
C ALA A 436 4.61 -3.09 15.76
N ASP A 437 5.02 -2.39 14.69
CA ASP A 437 4.23 -2.12 13.48
C ASP A 437 4.22 -3.29 12.47
N ALA A 438 5.11 -4.28 12.60
CA ALA A 438 5.15 -5.41 11.66
C ALA A 438 3.94 -6.37 11.78
N ALA A 439 3.18 -6.29 12.88
CA ALA A 439 1.99 -7.10 13.10
C ALA A 439 0.75 -6.58 12.35
N ASP A 440 0.70 -5.27 12.07
CA ASP A 440 -0.48 -4.60 11.49
C ASP A 440 -0.40 -4.44 9.95
N GLU A 441 0.76 -4.67 9.32
CA GLU A 441 0.95 -4.58 7.86
C GLU A 441 0.31 -5.76 7.08
N ALA A 442 -0.03 -6.86 7.76
CA ALA A 442 -0.77 -7.96 7.15
C ALA A 442 -2.26 -7.59 7.12
N GLY A 443 -2.75 -7.09 5.99
CA GLY A 443 -4.18 -6.86 5.70
C GLY A 443 -5.09 -8.11 5.78
N ILE A 444 -4.66 -9.17 6.46
CA ILE A 444 -5.41 -10.35 6.89
C ILE A 444 -5.07 -10.51 8.38
N PRO A 445 -6.04 -10.59 9.31
CA PRO A 445 -5.76 -10.80 10.72
C PRO A 445 -4.75 -11.93 10.90
N GLN A 446 -3.60 -11.64 11.49
CA GLN A 446 -2.65 -12.69 11.87
C GLN A 446 -3.29 -13.52 12.99
N ASP A 447 -3.78 -14.69 12.64
CA ASP A 447 -4.17 -15.73 13.60
C ASP A 447 -2.90 -16.44 14.08
N ASP A 448 -2.13 -15.80 14.96
CA ASP A 448 -1.07 -16.47 15.72
C ASP A 448 -1.56 -16.73 17.16
N PRO A 449 -1.75 -17.99 17.60
CA PRO A 449 -2.28 -18.34 18.92
C PRO A 449 -1.16 -18.46 19.98
N ALA A 450 -0.20 -17.52 20.02
CA ALA A 450 0.90 -17.60 20.97
C ALA A 450 1.57 -16.24 21.27
N GLU A 451 0.82 -15.27 21.79
CA GLU A 451 1.40 -14.15 22.54
C GLU A 451 0.88 -14.15 23.98
N THR A 452 1.38 -15.10 24.77
CA THR A 452 1.41 -14.97 26.24
C THR A 452 2.65 -15.67 26.77
N GLY A 453 3.67 -14.88 27.15
CA GLY A 453 4.83 -15.40 27.87
C GLY A 453 6.03 -14.48 27.88
N THR A 454 6.03 -13.47 28.75
CA THR A 454 7.26 -12.82 29.20
C THR A 454 8.05 -13.80 30.07
N GLY A 455 9.24 -14.22 29.64
CA GLY A 455 10.15 -15.01 30.47
C GLY A 455 11.41 -15.39 29.70
N GLY A 456 12.56 -14.92 30.16
CA GLY A 456 13.85 -15.24 29.55
C GLY A 456 14.15 -16.74 29.66
N GLN A 457 14.67 -17.33 28.59
CA GLN A 457 15.28 -18.65 28.66
C GLN A 457 16.40 -18.83 27.61
N GLU A 458 17.54 -19.16 28.18
CA GLU A 458 18.75 -19.85 27.72
C GLU A 458 18.74 -20.47 26.31
N TRP A 459 19.82 -20.18 25.57
CA TRP A 459 20.12 -20.70 24.23
C TRP A 459 20.47 -22.19 24.28
N VAL A 460 19.71 -23.02 23.55
CA VAL A 460 20.04 -24.43 23.27
C VAL A 460 20.49 -24.55 21.81
N PRO A 461 21.65 -25.15 21.50
CA PRO A 461 22.10 -25.30 20.11
C PRO A 461 21.22 -26.28 19.32
N GLY A 462 20.77 -25.87 18.12
CA GLY A 462 20.16 -26.76 17.13
C GLY A 462 18.76 -26.39 16.63
N TYR A 463 18.09 -25.42 17.26
CA TYR A 463 16.80 -24.88 16.80
C TYR A 463 16.90 -23.38 16.57
N ALA A 464 16.49 -22.91 15.38
CA ALA A 464 16.36 -21.48 15.10
C ALA A 464 15.43 -20.83 16.15
N SER A 465 15.82 -19.66 16.68
CA SER A 465 15.05 -18.93 17.69
C SER A 465 13.68 -18.51 17.15
N THR A 466 12.72 -18.26 18.05
CA THR A 466 11.38 -17.77 17.66
C THR A 466 11.47 -16.52 16.80
N ASN A 467 12.41 -15.61 17.11
CA ASN A 467 12.66 -14.40 16.33
C ASN A 467 13.21 -14.70 14.93
N ALA A 468 14.12 -15.66 14.80
CA ALA A 468 14.62 -16.10 13.49
C ALA A 468 13.49 -16.67 12.63
N ARG A 469 12.64 -17.54 13.19
CA ARG A 469 11.49 -18.10 12.45
C ARG A 469 10.46 -17.04 12.06
N ALA A 470 10.18 -16.08 12.93
CA ALA A 470 9.32 -14.94 12.60
C ALA A 470 9.92 -14.13 11.44
N ARG A 471 11.23 -13.90 11.46
CA ARG A 471 11.95 -13.23 10.36
C ARG A 471 11.92 -14.02 9.05
N GLY A 472 12.00 -15.35 9.12
CA GLY A 472 11.84 -16.24 7.97
C GLY A 472 10.44 -16.14 7.35
N ARG A 473 9.37 -16.19 8.17
CA ARG A 473 8.00 -15.96 7.70
C ARG A 473 7.85 -14.57 7.06
N PHE A 474 8.38 -13.54 7.69
CA PHE A 474 8.36 -12.19 7.13
C PHE A 474 9.07 -12.10 5.77
N ALA A 475 10.29 -12.65 5.66
CA ALA A 475 11.06 -12.67 4.40
C ALA A 475 10.33 -13.42 3.27
N ARG A 476 9.70 -14.55 3.62
CA ARG A 476 8.88 -15.37 2.70
C ARG A 476 7.75 -14.54 2.09
N ASN A 477 7.01 -13.82 2.93
CA ASN A 477 5.88 -13.01 2.52
C ASN A 477 6.36 -11.81 1.70
N PHE A 478 7.45 -11.19 2.16
CA PHE A 478 8.05 -10.00 1.57
C PHE A 478 8.38 -10.18 0.09
N VAL A 479 9.01 -11.31 -0.30
CA VAL A 479 9.42 -11.48 -1.71
C VAL A 479 8.23 -11.56 -2.68
N VAL A 480 7.08 -12.04 -2.23
CA VAL A 480 5.87 -12.10 -3.04
C VAL A 480 5.14 -10.76 -2.99
N GLN A 481 4.85 -10.25 -1.80
CA GLN A 481 4.08 -9.02 -1.60
C GLN A 481 4.81 -7.79 -2.14
N GLY A 482 6.11 -7.69 -1.90
CA GLY A 482 6.91 -6.59 -2.41
C GLY A 482 7.07 -6.65 -3.93
N SER A 483 7.25 -7.83 -4.51
CA SER A 483 7.26 -7.97 -5.98
C SER A 483 5.91 -7.63 -6.61
N ALA A 484 4.81 -7.87 -5.88
CA ALA A 484 3.48 -7.47 -6.30
C ALA A 484 3.32 -5.95 -6.25
N ALA A 485 3.74 -5.31 -5.15
CA ALA A 485 3.74 -3.84 -5.03
C ALA A 485 4.59 -3.17 -6.13
N ASP A 486 5.78 -3.71 -6.40
CA ASP A 486 6.67 -3.25 -7.46
C ASP A 486 6.00 -3.34 -8.86
N TRP A 487 5.28 -4.43 -9.14
CA TRP A 487 4.49 -4.56 -10.37
C TRP A 487 3.31 -3.57 -10.41
N THR A 488 2.63 -3.37 -9.30
CA THR A 488 1.48 -2.46 -9.23
C THR A 488 1.89 -1.00 -9.44
N LEU A 489 3.08 -0.57 -9.00
CA LEU A 489 3.61 0.75 -9.33
C LEU A 489 3.75 0.96 -10.84
N LEU A 490 4.20 -0.07 -11.57
CA LEU A 490 4.29 -0.03 -13.04
C LEU A 490 2.92 -0.04 -13.72
N LEU A 491 1.94 -0.77 -13.16
CA LEU A 491 0.55 -0.71 -13.58
C LEU A 491 0.00 0.71 -13.45
N LEU A 492 0.14 1.33 -12.27
CA LEU A 492 -0.33 2.70 -12.01
C LEU A 492 0.35 3.72 -12.92
N ALA A 493 1.67 3.60 -13.12
CA ALA A 493 2.41 4.47 -14.03
C ALA A 493 1.96 4.31 -15.50
N ALA A 494 1.70 3.08 -15.93
CA ALA A 494 1.18 2.81 -17.27
C ALA A 494 -0.25 3.34 -17.44
N LEU A 495 -1.14 3.07 -16.49
CA LEU A 495 -2.53 3.54 -16.50
C LEU A 495 -2.61 5.06 -16.51
N ARG A 496 -1.82 5.73 -15.64
CA ARG A 496 -1.71 7.19 -15.60
C ARG A 496 -1.33 7.77 -16.96
N ARG A 497 -0.42 7.12 -17.69
CA ARG A 497 0.02 7.57 -19.02
C ARG A 497 -1.05 7.31 -20.09
N THR A 498 -1.70 6.15 -20.06
CA THR A 498 -2.76 5.83 -21.03
C THR A 498 -3.99 6.73 -20.86
N CYS A 499 -4.29 7.18 -19.64
CA CYS A 499 -5.37 8.12 -19.36
C CYS A 499 -4.95 9.59 -19.45
N ALA A 500 -3.75 9.93 -19.95
CA ALA A 500 -3.23 11.30 -19.89
C ALA A 500 -4.07 12.32 -20.68
N ASP A 501 -4.65 11.90 -21.80
CA ASP A 501 -5.46 12.73 -22.71
C ASP A 501 -6.98 12.59 -22.46
N LEU A 502 -7.36 11.83 -21.42
CA LEU A 502 -8.76 11.62 -21.01
C LEU A 502 -9.14 12.60 -19.91
N ALA A 503 -10.45 12.83 -19.73
CA ALA A 503 -10.97 13.49 -18.53
C ALA A 503 -10.92 12.57 -17.30
N ALA A 504 -10.76 11.26 -17.49
CA ALA A 504 -10.62 10.25 -16.46
C ALA A 504 -9.53 10.56 -15.40
N GLU A 505 -9.89 10.39 -14.13
CA GLU A 505 -9.02 10.60 -12.98
C GLU A 505 -8.85 9.28 -12.20
N LEU A 506 -7.61 8.91 -11.88
CA LEU A 506 -7.36 7.86 -10.88
C LEU A 506 -7.68 8.46 -9.50
N VAL A 507 -8.64 7.87 -8.79
CA VAL A 507 -9.16 8.45 -7.53
C VAL A 507 -8.92 7.56 -6.32
N PHE A 508 -8.78 6.25 -6.52
CA PHE A 508 -8.57 5.31 -5.42
C PHE A 508 -7.61 4.19 -5.81
N PHE A 509 -6.80 3.77 -4.85
CA PHE A 509 -5.91 2.63 -4.96
C PHE A 509 -5.80 1.95 -3.60
N GLN A 510 -6.00 0.64 -3.58
CA GLN A 510 -5.79 -0.20 -2.42
C GLN A 510 -5.22 -1.55 -2.85
N HIS A 511 -3.91 -1.73 -2.69
CA HIS A 511 -3.14 -2.96 -2.93
C HIS A 511 -3.25 -3.52 -4.36
N ASP A 512 -4.39 -4.11 -4.71
CA ASP A 512 -4.75 -4.73 -5.98
C ASP A 512 -6.03 -4.16 -6.60
N GLU A 513 -6.70 -3.23 -5.92
CA GLU A 513 -7.88 -2.53 -6.43
C GLU A 513 -7.53 -1.10 -6.86
N VAL A 514 -7.99 -0.68 -8.04
CA VAL A 514 -7.91 0.68 -8.56
C VAL A 514 -9.31 1.17 -8.96
N ILE A 515 -9.61 2.43 -8.67
CA ILE A 515 -10.84 3.09 -9.15
C ILE A 515 -10.45 4.31 -9.97
N VAL A 516 -10.99 4.35 -11.18
CA VAL A 516 -10.93 5.50 -12.07
C VAL A 516 -12.31 6.13 -12.15
N HIS A 517 -12.39 7.44 -11.92
CA HIS A 517 -13.61 8.23 -12.08
C HIS A 517 -13.54 8.93 -13.43
N CYS A 518 -14.46 8.64 -14.35
CA CYS A 518 -14.42 9.17 -15.71
C CYS A 518 -15.83 9.52 -16.23
N PRO A 519 -15.96 10.37 -17.26
CA PRO A 519 -17.19 10.49 -18.01
C PRO A 519 -17.68 9.12 -18.53
N LEU A 520 -19.00 8.95 -18.63
CA LEU A 520 -19.59 7.68 -19.09
C LEU A 520 -19.05 7.26 -20.47
N GLU A 521 -18.85 8.23 -21.37
CA GLU A 521 -18.33 8.01 -22.72
C GLU A 521 -16.88 7.49 -22.75
N GLU A 522 -16.09 7.71 -21.70
CA GLU A 522 -14.71 7.24 -21.59
C GLU A 522 -14.59 5.87 -20.89
N ALA A 523 -15.68 5.35 -20.32
CA ALA A 523 -15.63 4.18 -19.43
C ALA A 523 -15.06 2.92 -20.11
N GLU A 524 -15.46 2.63 -21.35
CA GLU A 524 -14.92 1.49 -22.10
C GLU A 524 -13.43 1.67 -22.44
N THR A 525 -13.01 2.90 -22.76
CA THR A 525 -11.61 3.24 -22.99
C THR A 525 -10.78 3.04 -21.73
N VAL A 526 -11.30 3.42 -20.57
CA VAL A 526 -10.63 3.21 -19.27
C VAL A 526 -10.52 1.72 -18.94
N VAL A 527 -11.55 0.91 -19.19
CA VAL A 527 -11.48 -0.55 -19.00
C VAL A 527 -10.39 -1.17 -19.87
N ALA A 528 -10.31 -0.76 -21.15
CA ALA A 528 -9.24 -1.20 -22.04
C ALA A 528 -7.86 -0.74 -21.55
N ALA A 529 -7.74 0.51 -21.09
CA ALA A 529 -6.50 1.07 -20.55
C ALA A 529 -5.98 0.29 -19.34
N ILE A 530 -6.85 -0.17 -18.44
CA ILE A 530 -6.47 -1.00 -17.28
C ILE A 530 -5.88 -2.34 -17.75
N ARG A 531 -6.52 -3.00 -18.72
CA ARG A 531 -6.00 -4.26 -19.28
C ARG A 531 -4.64 -4.06 -19.94
N GLU A 532 -4.49 -3.04 -20.78
CA GLU A 532 -3.24 -2.73 -21.48
C GLU A 532 -2.12 -2.34 -20.51
N ALA A 533 -2.45 -1.57 -19.47
CA ALA A 533 -1.52 -1.22 -18.41
C ALA A 533 -1.04 -2.45 -17.65
N ALA A 534 -1.92 -3.40 -17.35
CA ALA A 534 -1.57 -4.66 -16.67
C ALA A 534 -0.64 -5.53 -17.50
N GLU A 535 -0.92 -5.68 -18.79
CA GLU A 535 -0.06 -6.41 -19.72
C GLU A 535 1.31 -5.74 -19.88
N LEU A 536 1.35 -4.42 -20.01
CA LEU A 536 2.60 -3.68 -20.08
C LEU A 536 3.41 -3.81 -18.80
N ALA A 537 2.78 -3.64 -17.63
CA ALA A 537 3.43 -3.81 -16.34
C ALA A 537 4.01 -5.22 -16.19
N ALA A 538 3.26 -6.26 -16.58
CA ALA A 538 3.76 -7.63 -16.55
C ALA A 538 5.01 -7.81 -17.43
N ARG A 539 5.00 -7.28 -18.66
CA ARG A 539 6.17 -7.33 -19.57
C ARG A 539 7.35 -6.52 -19.04
N LEU A 540 7.13 -5.35 -18.46
CA LEU A 540 8.21 -4.52 -17.91
C LEU A 540 8.84 -5.16 -16.67
N THR A 541 8.02 -5.66 -15.75
CA THR A 541 8.52 -6.27 -14.51
C THR A 541 9.18 -7.61 -14.77
N PHE A 542 8.49 -8.51 -15.47
CA PHE A 542 8.87 -9.91 -15.59
C PHE A 542 9.43 -10.27 -16.97
N GLY A 543 9.50 -9.37 -17.95
CA GLY A 543 9.86 -9.75 -19.31
C GLY A 543 8.84 -10.69 -19.94
N GLU A 544 9.27 -11.53 -20.88
CA GLU A 544 8.39 -12.54 -21.49
C GLU A 544 7.95 -13.58 -20.44
N THR A 545 6.63 -13.72 -20.30
CA THR A 545 6.01 -14.68 -19.39
C THR A 545 4.63 -15.07 -19.91
N PRO A 546 4.23 -16.37 -19.81
CA PRO A 546 2.86 -16.80 -20.09
C PRO A 546 1.89 -16.46 -18.96
N VAL A 547 2.37 -15.99 -17.81
CA VAL A 547 1.53 -15.64 -16.65
C VAL A 547 0.64 -14.45 -17.02
N ARG A 548 -0.67 -14.60 -16.83
CA ARG A 548 -1.65 -13.52 -17.02
C ARG A 548 -1.91 -12.82 -15.69
N PHE A 549 -2.25 -11.53 -15.76
CA PHE A 549 -2.66 -10.68 -14.64
C PHE A 549 -4.02 -10.04 -14.94
N PRO A 550 -5.12 -10.82 -14.92
CA PRO A 550 -6.44 -10.32 -15.27
C PRO A 550 -7.03 -9.45 -14.16
N PHE A 551 -7.97 -8.60 -14.56
CA PHE A 551 -8.76 -7.76 -13.68
C PHE A 551 -10.24 -8.09 -13.83
N THR A 552 -10.93 -8.23 -12.71
CA THR A 552 -12.38 -8.12 -12.68
C THR A 552 -12.73 -6.64 -12.66
N THR A 553 -13.53 -6.17 -13.63
CA THR A 553 -13.91 -4.76 -13.77
C THR A 553 -15.42 -4.57 -13.67
N ALA A 554 -15.83 -3.46 -13.04
CA ALA A 554 -17.22 -3.03 -12.96
C ALA A 554 -17.31 -1.54 -13.26
N VAL A 555 -18.27 -1.15 -14.09
CA VAL A 555 -18.56 0.25 -14.42
C VAL A 555 -19.86 0.62 -13.72
N VAL A 556 -19.78 1.46 -12.70
CA VAL A 556 -20.91 1.72 -11.79
C VAL A 556 -21.05 3.21 -11.47
N GLU A 557 -22.27 3.62 -11.09
CA GLU A 557 -22.49 4.97 -10.54
C GLU A 557 -22.12 5.03 -9.05
N CYS A 558 -22.30 3.94 -8.33
CA CYS A 558 -22.03 3.83 -6.91
C CYS A 558 -21.08 2.65 -6.64
N TYR A 559 -20.05 2.88 -5.83
CA TYR A 559 -19.05 1.85 -5.52
C TYR A 559 -19.65 0.62 -4.81
N ALA A 560 -20.78 0.78 -4.12
CA ALA A 560 -21.49 -0.35 -3.50
C ALA A 560 -21.99 -1.39 -4.52
N ASP A 561 -22.15 -1.00 -5.79
CA ASP A 561 -22.67 -1.86 -6.86
C ASP A 561 -21.56 -2.60 -7.63
N ALA A 562 -20.29 -2.28 -7.36
CA ALA A 562 -19.16 -2.87 -8.08
C ALA A 562 -18.93 -4.37 -7.75
N LYS A 563 -19.46 -4.85 -6.60
CA LYS A 563 -19.30 -6.23 -6.11
C LYS A 563 -20.42 -6.68 -5.16
#